data_AF-A0A8T7AZZ0-F1
#
_entry.id   AF-A0A8T7AZZ0-F1
#
_cell.length_a   1.000
_cell.length_b   1.000
_cell.length_c   1.000
_cell.angle_alpha   90.00
_cell.angle_beta   90.00
_cell.angle_gamma   90.00
#
_symmetry.space_group_name_H-M   'P 1'
#
loop_
_entity.id
_entity.type
_entity.pdbx_description
1 polymer ?
#
loop_
_entity_poly.entity_id
_entity_poly.type
_entity_poly.pdbx_seq_one_letter_code
_entity_poly.pdbx_strand_id
1 'polypeptide(L)'
;MFGMGSGRQMTNTMSVNHYVWPVRDGDVLVDTDNDGIEDHLDNCPQVANTDQLDSDGDGVGNGCDNCVSDSNADQCDTNADGFGNICDADLDNNGIVNSFDLSLLRDNFGQSGANDADINCNGVVNSFDLTLMRNGFGQPPG
;
A
#
# COMPACT_ATOMS: atom_id res chain seq x y z
N MET A 1 -22.60 66.71 -16.56
CA MET A 1 -23.31 65.99 -15.48
C MET A 1 -22.97 64.53 -15.61
N PHE A 2 -22.28 63.99 -14.60
CA PHE A 2 -21.83 62.60 -14.53
C PHE A 2 -23.03 61.67 -14.24
N GLY A 3 -23.18 60.60 -15.01
CA GLY A 3 -24.16 59.53 -14.76
C GLY A 3 -23.43 58.27 -14.29
N MET A 4 -23.64 57.90 -13.02
CA MET A 4 -23.13 56.68 -12.40
C MET A 4 -23.97 55.48 -12.88
N GLY A 5 -23.31 54.43 -13.42
CA GLY A 5 -23.92 53.14 -13.72
C GLY A 5 -23.49 52.09 -12.69
N SER A 6 -24.48 51.52 -11.99
CA SER A 6 -24.33 50.61 -10.84
C SER A 6 -23.41 49.40 -11.06
N GLY A 7 -22.46 49.23 -10.13
CA GLY A 7 -21.75 47.98 -9.91
C GLY A 7 -22.68 46.93 -9.31
N ARG A 8 -22.66 45.71 -9.88
CA ARG A 8 -23.28 44.54 -9.25
C ARG A 8 -22.41 44.09 -8.09
N GLN A 9 -22.98 44.07 -6.89
CA GLN A 9 -22.38 43.45 -5.72
C GLN A 9 -22.35 41.94 -5.94
N MET A 10 -21.15 41.36 -6.07
CA MET A 10 -20.97 39.92 -5.88
C MET A 10 -20.97 39.67 -4.38
N THR A 11 -21.91 38.85 -3.92
CA THR A 11 -22.10 38.51 -2.52
C THR A 11 -20.88 37.75 -2.01
N ASN A 12 -20.20 38.34 -1.03
CA ASN A 12 -19.11 37.75 -0.27
C ASN A 12 -19.65 36.54 0.51
N THR A 13 -19.53 35.34 -0.06
CA THR A 13 -19.61 34.10 0.71
C THR A 13 -18.18 33.77 1.14
N MET A 14 -17.95 33.89 2.44
CA MET A 14 -16.70 33.48 3.06
C MET A 14 -16.52 31.98 2.82
N SER A 15 -15.67 31.60 1.87
CA SER A 15 -15.13 30.25 1.80
C SER A 15 -13.72 30.31 2.39
N VAL A 16 -13.48 29.41 3.33
CA VAL A 16 -12.29 29.31 4.18
C VAL A 16 -10.99 29.44 3.40
N ASN A 17 -10.08 30.23 3.96
CA ASN A 17 -8.75 30.53 3.43
C ASN A 17 -7.93 29.25 3.22
N HIS A 18 -7.84 28.77 1.98
CA HIS A 18 -6.73 27.91 1.59
C HIS A 18 -5.53 28.84 1.30
N TYR A 19 -4.48 28.75 2.11
CA TYR A 19 -3.27 29.56 1.95
C TYR A 19 -2.49 29.09 0.72
N VAL A 20 -2.65 29.78 -0.42
CA VAL A 20 -1.96 29.46 -1.68
C VAL A 20 -0.58 30.15 -1.73
N TRP A 21 0.49 29.39 -1.52
CA TRP A 21 1.82 29.70 -2.08
C TRP A 21 1.77 29.52 -3.61
N PRO A 22 2.64 30.16 -4.42
CA PRO A 22 2.36 30.39 -5.84
C PRO A 22 2.56 29.14 -6.71
N VAL A 23 1.61 28.21 -6.66
CA VAL A 23 1.38 27.23 -7.73
C VAL A 23 0.42 27.86 -8.75
N ARG A 24 0.78 27.71 -10.03
CA ARG A 24 0.09 28.38 -11.14
C ARG A 24 -1.34 27.85 -11.22
N ASP A 25 -2.28 28.76 -11.36
CA ASP A 25 -3.72 28.56 -11.50
C ASP A 25 -4.02 27.43 -12.52
N GLY A 26 -4.34 26.21 -12.04
CA GLY A 26 -4.66 25.06 -12.90
C GLY A 26 -4.38 23.66 -12.35
N ASP A 27 -3.49 23.49 -11.38
CA ASP A 27 -3.23 22.17 -10.76
C ASP A 27 -4.21 21.94 -9.62
N VAL A 28 -5.27 21.17 -9.88
CA VAL A 28 -6.06 20.55 -8.82
C VAL A 28 -5.17 19.48 -8.20
N LEU A 29 -4.85 19.63 -6.92
CA LEU A 29 -4.18 18.58 -6.16
C LEU A 29 -5.14 17.40 -6.09
N VAL A 30 -4.72 16.26 -6.64
CA VAL A 30 -5.55 15.06 -6.75
C VAL A 30 -5.59 14.36 -5.40
N ASP A 31 -6.80 13.97 -5.01
CA ASP A 31 -7.12 13.15 -3.85
C ASP A 31 -8.13 12.11 -4.38
N THR A 32 -7.62 10.92 -4.67
CA THR A 32 -8.37 9.90 -5.43
C THR A 32 -9.42 9.21 -4.57
N ASP A 33 -9.13 8.98 -3.29
CA ASP A 33 -10.04 8.28 -2.37
C ASP A 33 -10.90 9.23 -1.49
N ASN A 34 -10.64 10.54 -1.59
CA ASN A 34 -11.34 11.62 -0.89
C ASN A 34 -11.23 11.55 0.64
N ASP A 35 -10.09 11.11 1.15
CA ASP A 35 -9.81 11.08 2.59
C ASP A 35 -9.30 12.43 3.13
N GLY A 36 -8.98 13.36 2.23
CA GLY A 36 -8.49 14.70 2.57
C GLY A 36 -6.97 14.84 2.55
N ILE A 37 -6.26 13.82 2.08
CA ILE A 37 -4.81 13.80 1.86
C ILE A 37 -4.57 13.67 0.36
N GLU A 38 -3.62 14.46 -0.15
CA GLU A 38 -3.34 14.48 -1.59
C GLU A 38 -2.53 13.23 -1.98
N ASP A 39 -2.80 12.63 -3.15
CA ASP A 39 -2.24 11.33 -3.59
C ASP A 39 -0.70 11.23 -3.47
N HIS A 40 0.02 12.35 -3.56
CA HIS A 40 1.47 12.40 -3.50
C HIS A 40 2.04 12.48 -2.07
N LEU A 41 1.18 12.70 -1.09
CA LEU A 41 1.46 12.71 0.36
C LEU A 41 0.76 11.55 1.07
N ASP A 42 -0.09 10.81 0.36
CA ASP A 42 -0.90 9.72 0.86
C ASP A 42 -0.16 8.37 0.72
N ASN A 43 -0.04 7.63 1.83
CA ASN A 43 0.53 6.29 1.84
C ASN A 43 -0.46 5.19 1.42
N CYS A 44 -1.73 5.53 1.19
CA CYS A 44 -2.73 4.68 0.54
C CYS A 44 -3.61 5.45 -0.46
N PRO A 45 -3.09 5.92 -1.61
CA PRO A 45 -3.81 6.80 -2.55
C PRO A 45 -5.14 6.30 -3.12
N GLN A 46 -5.53 5.05 -2.85
CA GLN A 46 -6.76 4.42 -3.35
C GLN A 46 -7.67 3.92 -2.21
N VAL A 47 -7.25 4.05 -0.95
CA VAL A 47 -7.93 3.50 0.22
C VAL A 47 -7.87 4.51 1.37
N ALA A 48 -8.99 5.18 1.59
CA ALA A 48 -9.09 6.26 2.56
C ALA A 48 -8.59 5.87 3.95
N ASN A 49 -7.53 6.54 4.43
CA ASN A 49 -6.86 6.29 5.70
C ASN A 49 -6.32 7.60 6.29
N THR A 50 -7.24 8.46 6.74
CA THR A 50 -6.92 9.81 7.29
C THR A 50 -5.93 9.85 8.46
N ASP A 51 -5.66 8.72 9.12
CA ASP A 51 -4.66 8.61 10.18
C ASP A 51 -3.24 8.33 9.66
N GLN A 52 -3.11 7.95 8.39
CA GLN A 52 -1.86 7.63 7.68
C GLN A 52 -0.97 6.66 8.46
N LEU A 53 -1.58 5.73 9.21
CA LEU A 53 -0.84 4.76 9.99
C LEU A 53 -0.03 3.85 9.04
N ASP A 54 1.26 3.73 9.32
CA ASP A 54 2.22 2.85 8.65
C ASP A 54 3.07 2.24 9.76
N SER A 55 2.82 0.97 10.07
CA SER A 55 3.31 0.34 11.30
C SER A 55 4.71 -0.24 11.16
N ASP A 56 5.09 -0.64 9.95
CA ASP A 56 6.39 -1.22 9.66
C ASP A 56 7.36 -0.23 8.96
N GLY A 57 6.85 0.90 8.48
CA GLY A 57 7.59 2.00 7.91
C GLY A 57 8.04 1.77 6.47
N ASP A 58 7.31 0.97 5.70
CA ASP A 58 7.65 0.66 4.31
C ASP A 58 7.15 1.70 3.29
N GLY A 59 6.29 2.62 3.74
CA GLY A 59 5.69 3.67 2.92
C GLY A 59 4.31 3.33 2.34
N VAL A 60 3.76 2.15 2.66
CA VAL A 60 2.39 1.72 2.38
C VAL A 60 1.61 1.80 3.68
N GLY A 61 0.46 2.48 3.66
CA GLY A 61 -0.34 2.62 4.86
C GLY A 61 -1.01 1.30 5.26
N ASN A 62 -1.19 1.08 6.56
CA ASN A 62 -1.91 -0.07 7.14
C ASN A 62 -3.28 -0.34 6.48
N GLY A 63 -3.92 0.67 5.88
CA GLY A 63 -5.22 0.52 5.22
C GLY A 63 -5.16 -0.20 3.88
N CYS A 64 -4.00 -0.21 3.22
CA CYS A 64 -3.76 -0.81 1.92
C CYS A 64 -2.56 -1.75 1.87
N ASP A 65 -1.91 -1.99 3.01
CA ASP A 65 -0.77 -2.87 3.18
C ASP A 65 -1.21 -4.34 3.37
N ASN A 66 -0.70 -5.22 2.51
CA ASN A 66 -0.95 -6.67 2.56
C ASN A 66 -0.06 -7.43 3.56
N CYS A 67 0.87 -6.74 4.24
CA CYS A 67 1.70 -7.26 5.33
C CYS A 67 2.00 -6.19 6.40
N VAL A 68 0.96 -5.72 7.10
CA VAL A 68 0.95 -4.63 8.11
C VAL A 68 2.09 -4.62 9.15
N SER A 69 2.78 -5.74 9.37
CA SER A 69 3.88 -5.87 10.34
C SER A 69 5.26 -6.10 9.73
N ASP A 70 5.36 -6.33 8.42
CA ASP A 70 6.57 -6.79 7.73
C ASP A 70 6.80 -6.02 6.44
N SER A 71 7.77 -5.11 6.48
CA SER A 71 8.06 -4.16 5.38
C SER A 71 8.19 -4.81 4.00
N ASN A 72 7.31 -4.41 3.08
CA ASN A 72 7.24 -4.87 1.70
C ASN A 72 6.64 -3.81 0.76
N ALA A 73 7.39 -2.73 0.52
CA ALA A 73 6.93 -1.61 -0.30
C ALA A 73 6.51 -1.98 -1.74
N ASP A 74 6.88 -3.17 -2.22
CA ASP A 74 6.46 -3.70 -3.52
C ASP A 74 5.10 -4.41 -3.49
N GLN A 75 4.56 -4.68 -2.30
CA GLN A 75 3.24 -5.25 -2.02
C GLN A 75 2.99 -6.53 -2.84
N CYS A 76 4.06 -7.31 -3.02
CA CYS A 76 4.05 -8.52 -3.82
C CYS A 76 3.17 -9.59 -3.16
N ASP A 77 2.14 -10.03 -3.87
CA ASP A 77 1.21 -11.11 -3.52
C ASP A 77 1.01 -11.94 -4.80
N THR A 78 1.69 -13.09 -4.87
CA THR A 78 1.79 -13.86 -6.11
C THR A 78 0.58 -14.76 -6.32
N ASN A 79 -0.03 -15.24 -5.23
CA ASN A 79 -1.21 -16.10 -5.28
C ASN A 79 -2.54 -15.29 -5.31
N ALA A 80 -2.49 -13.98 -5.02
CA ALA A 80 -3.59 -13.03 -4.96
C ALA A 80 -4.67 -13.38 -3.91
N ASP A 81 -4.27 -13.91 -2.76
CA ASP A 81 -5.17 -14.25 -1.65
C ASP A 81 -5.33 -13.11 -0.62
N GLY A 82 -4.54 -12.04 -0.76
CA GLY A 82 -4.59 -10.84 0.05
C GLY A 82 -3.50 -10.74 1.11
N PHE A 83 -2.65 -11.76 1.25
CA PHE A 83 -1.45 -11.69 2.08
C PHE A 83 -0.21 -11.52 1.18
N GLY A 84 0.68 -10.59 1.53
CA GLY A 84 1.93 -10.42 0.78
C GLY A 84 2.88 -11.59 1.01
N ASN A 85 3.68 -11.92 0.00
CA ASN A 85 4.63 -13.03 0.03
C ASN A 85 5.52 -13.03 1.31
N ILE A 86 5.90 -11.84 1.82
CA ILE A 86 6.79 -11.71 2.98
C ILE A 86 6.16 -12.22 4.29
N CYS A 87 4.84 -12.09 4.41
CA CYS A 87 4.05 -12.52 5.57
C CYS A 87 3.16 -13.74 5.28
N ASP A 88 3.17 -14.25 4.04
CA ASP A 88 2.50 -15.49 3.63
C ASP A 88 3.49 -16.59 3.26
N ALA A 89 3.90 -17.37 4.26
CA ALA A 89 4.69 -18.59 4.03
C ALA A 89 3.84 -19.88 4.04
N ASP A 90 2.51 -19.77 4.00
CA ASP A 90 1.54 -20.88 4.04
C ASP A 90 1.17 -21.29 2.61
N LEU A 91 2.12 -21.93 1.92
CA LEU A 91 2.07 -22.19 0.48
C LEU A 91 0.98 -23.16 0.01
N ASP A 92 0.30 -23.86 0.93
CA ASP A 92 -0.91 -24.63 0.63
C ASP A 92 -2.20 -24.05 1.22
N ASN A 93 -2.11 -22.85 1.80
CA ASN A 93 -3.18 -22.02 2.35
C ASN A 93 -4.07 -22.81 3.32
N ASN A 94 -3.46 -23.64 4.17
CA ASN A 94 -4.15 -24.45 5.16
C ASN A 94 -4.35 -23.72 6.52
N GLY A 95 -3.81 -22.51 6.64
CA GLY A 95 -3.84 -21.62 7.78
C GLY A 95 -2.65 -21.77 8.75
N ILE A 96 -1.62 -22.55 8.41
CA ILE A 96 -0.44 -22.71 9.26
C ILE A 96 0.82 -23.12 8.49
N VAL A 97 1.86 -22.30 8.63
CA VAL A 97 3.19 -22.59 8.08
C VAL A 97 3.82 -23.78 8.80
N ASN A 98 4.11 -24.85 8.07
CA ASN A 98 4.64 -26.07 8.62
C ASN A 98 5.58 -26.82 7.65
N SER A 99 5.84 -28.11 7.94
CA SER A 99 6.75 -28.93 7.13
C SER A 99 6.25 -29.22 5.71
N PHE A 100 4.94 -29.15 5.47
CA PHE A 100 4.35 -29.30 4.14
C PHE A 100 4.70 -28.09 3.26
N ASP A 101 4.53 -26.87 3.79
CA ASP A 101 4.94 -25.63 3.12
C ASP A 101 6.44 -25.65 2.82
N LEU A 102 7.25 -26.20 3.73
CA LEU A 102 8.69 -26.28 3.52
C LEU A 102 9.03 -27.25 2.39
N SER A 103 8.23 -28.30 2.22
CA SER A 103 8.38 -29.20 1.09
C SER A 103 8.01 -28.48 -0.21
N LEU A 104 6.91 -27.73 -0.22
CA LEU A 104 6.45 -26.95 -1.37
C LEU A 104 7.46 -25.87 -1.79
N LEU A 105 8.02 -25.14 -0.83
CA LEU A 105 9.07 -24.15 -1.11
C LEU A 105 10.30 -24.83 -1.73
N ARG A 106 10.71 -25.98 -1.19
CA ARG A 106 11.88 -26.74 -1.69
C ARG A 106 11.67 -27.29 -3.10
N ASP A 107 10.45 -27.68 -3.45
CA ASP A 107 10.08 -28.13 -4.79
C ASP A 107 10.13 -27.00 -5.83
N ASN A 108 10.06 -25.75 -5.37
CA ASN A 108 10.08 -24.55 -6.21
C ASN A 108 11.45 -23.88 -6.34
N PHE A 109 12.53 -24.41 -5.75
CA PHE A 109 13.86 -23.80 -5.84
C PHE A 109 14.32 -23.56 -7.29
N GLY A 110 14.73 -22.33 -7.58
CA GLY A 110 15.18 -21.87 -8.89
C GLY A 110 14.06 -21.49 -9.85
N GLN A 111 12.79 -21.62 -9.44
CA GLN A 111 11.65 -21.18 -10.24
C GLN A 111 11.38 -19.68 -10.03
N SER A 112 10.82 -19.06 -11.07
CA SER A 112 10.28 -17.70 -11.03
C SER A 112 8.75 -17.77 -11.01
N GLY A 113 8.08 -17.01 -10.14
CA GLY A 113 6.61 -16.94 -10.07
C GLY A 113 5.95 -18.19 -9.45
N ALA A 114 6.60 -18.79 -8.46
CA ALA A 114 6.15 -20.02 -7.83
C ALA A 114 5.24 -19.75 -6.61
N ASN A 115 4.01 -19.26 -6.84
CA ASN A 115 3.13 -18.75 -5.75
C ASN A 115 3.95 -17.88 -4.78
N ASP A 116 3.69 -17.95 -3.48
CA ASP A 116 4.37 -17.14 -2.47
C ASP A 116 5.74 -17.72 -2.07
N ALA A 117 6.23 -18.76 -2.79
CA ALA A 117 7.51 -19.38 -2.48
C ALA A 117 8.71 -18.45 -2.72
N ASP A 118 8.56 -17.42 -3.56
CA ASP A 118 9.52 -16.32 -3.69
C ASP A 118 9.19 -15.24 -2.65
N ILE A 119 9.46 -15.55 -1.39
CA ILE A 119 8.98 -14.80 -0.21
C ILE A 119 9.47 -13.35 -0.20
N ASN A 120 10.66 -13.06 -0.74
CA ASN A 120 11.16 -11.67 -0.84
C ASN A 120 11.01 -11.04 -2.24
N CYS A 121 10.30 -11.71 -3.14
CA CYS A 121 9.99 -11.24 -4.49
C CYS A 121 11.19 -10.73 -5.29
N ASN A 122 12.36 -11.37 -5.13
CA ASN A 122 13.54 -11.04 -5.92
C ASN A 122 13.52 -11.67 -7.33
N GLY A 123 12.49 -12.45 -7.64
CA GLY A 123 12.26 -13.13 -8.92
C GLY A 123 12.76 -14.57 -8.96
N VAL A 124 13.32 -15.11 -7.88
CA VAL A 124 13.81 -16.49 -7.82
C VAL A 124 13.74 -17.09 -6.42
N VAL A 125 13.05 -18.24 -6.31
CA VAL A 125 13.04 -19.04 -5.08
C VAL A 125 14.42 -19.62 -4.81
N ASN A 126 15.01 -19.28 -3.68
CA ASN A 126 16.34 -19.72 -3.30
C ASN A 126 16.51 -19.83 -1.77
N SER A 127 17.77 -19.90 -1.32
CA SER A 127 18.10 -20.04 0.11
C SER A 127 17.68 -18.84 0.97
N PHE A 128 17.51 -17.66 0.40
CA PHE A 128 17.01 -16.48 1.09
C PHE A 128 15.53 -16.63 1.43
N ASP A 129 14.71 -17.14 0.50
CA ASP A 129 13.30 -17.43 0.73
C ASP A 129 13.13 -18.52 1.78
N LEU A 130 13.94 -19.57 1.71
CA LEU A 130 13.98 -20.60 2.76
C LEU A 130 14.34 -20.02 4.15
N THR A 131 15.13 -18.94 4.22
CA THR A 131 15.44 -18.30 5.50
C THR A 131 14.24 -17.54 6.04
N LEU A 132 13.51 -16.84 5.17
CA LEU A 132 12.30 -16.10 5.55
C LEU A 132 11.17 -17.05 5.95
N MET A 133 10.95 -18.11 5.17
CA MET A 133 9.96 -19.15 5.46
C MET A 133 10.12 -19.74 6.87
N ARG A 134 11.37 -19.91 7.32
CA ARG A 134 11.67 -20.46 8.66
C ARG A 134 11.21 -19.55 9.80
N ASN A 135 11.07 -18.25 9.56
CA ASN A 135 10.58 -17.31 10.57
C ASN A 135 9.07 -17.46 10.79
N GLY A 136 8.32 -17.88 9.76
CA GLY A 136 6.88 -18.08 9.82
C GLY A 136 6.44 -19.41 10.44
N PHE A 137 7.35 -20.36 10.71
CA PHE A 137 6.97 -21.71 11.17
C PHE A 137 6.06 -21.70 12.41
N GLY A 138 4.88 -22.30 12.25
CA GLY A 138 3.86 -22.41 13.29
C GLY A 138 2.98 -21.16 13.46
N GLN A 139 3.16 -20.14 12.62
CA GLN A 139 2.29 -18.97 12.56
C GLN A 139 1.25 -19.15 11.43
N PRO A 140 0.07 -18.50 11.55
CA PRO A 140 -0.78 -18.25 10.39
C PRO A 140 -0.12 -17.23 9.43
N PRO A 141 -0.61 -17.09 8.19
CA PRO A 141 -0.24 -15.97 7.33
C PRO A 141 -0.76 -14.63 7.86
N GLY A 142 -0.04 -13.55 7.54
CA GLY A 142 -0.36 -12.17 7.91
C GLY A 142 0.22 -11.69 9.25
#